data_AF-A0A4Y2PF84-F1
#
_entry.id   AF-A0A4Y2PF84-F1
#
_cell.length_a   1.000
_cell.length_b   1.000
_cell.length_c   1.000
_cell.angle_alpha   90.00
_cell.angle_beta   90.00
_cell.angle_gamma   90.00
#
_symmetry.space_group_name_H-M   'P 1'
#
loop_
_entity.id
_entity.type
_entity.pdbx_description
1 polymer ?
#
loop_
_entity_poly.entity_id
_entity_poly.type
_entity_poly.pdbx_seq_one_letter_code
_entity_poly.pdbx_strand_id
1 'polypeptide(L)'
;MAAQGIETRVATGDADAYIVRCGLEKANSYPLVAITAQGVDLVVLPIALASPESNIYFIKRGNEKGEAKLFSTRKIKKRTFFSPSHPPSPCIQWLRHNISYL
;
A
#
# COMPACT_ATOMS: atom_id res chain seq x y z
N MET A 1 0.07 23.50 10.35
CA MET A 1 1.51 23.84 10.36
C MET A 1 2.20 22.95 9.34
N ALA A 2 2.66 23.50 8.22
CA ALA A 2 3.46 22.75 7.24
C ALA A 2 4.92 22.80 7.69
N ALA A 3 5.56 21.65 7.86
CA ALA A 3 6.98 21.60 8.15
C ALA A 3 7.77 21.95 6.89
N GLN A 4 8.82 22.76 7.02
CA GLN A 4 9.65 23.18 5.90
C GLN A 4 10.24 21.96 5.18
N GLY A 5 10.04 21.88 3.86
CA GLY A 5 10.49 20.75 3.04
C GLY A 5 9.56 19.53 3.03
N ILE A 6 8.43 19.55 3.73
CA ILE A 6 7.42 18.49 3.69
C ILE A 6 6.20 18.95 2.91
N GLU A 7 5.99 18.34 1.74
CA GLU A 7 4.76 18.53 0.98
C GLU A 7 3.57 17.98 1.79
N THR A 8 2.65 18.86 2.18
CA THR A 8 1.44 18.48 2.93
C THR A 8 0.23 18.61 2.01
N ARG A 9 -0.54 17.54 1.87
CA ARG A 9 -1.78 17.52 1.09
C ARG A 9 -2.93 17.07 1.99
N VAL A 10 -4.10 17.65 1.80
CA VAL A 10 -5.33 17.30 2.53
C VAL A 10 -6.17 16.41 1.62
N ALA A 11 -6.54 15.22 2.10
CA ALA A 11 -7.46 14.35 1.38
C ALA A 11 -8.89 14.87 1.55
N THR A 12 -9.65 14.96 0.45
CA THR A 12 -11.08 15.33 0.46
C THR A 12 -12.01 14.14 0.72
N GLY A 13 -11.44 12.94 0.93
CA GLY A 13 -12.14 11.69 1.19
C GLY A 13 -11.29 10.77 2.04
N ASP A 14 -11.27 9.46 1.74
CA ASP A 14 -10.46 8.51 2.48
C ASP A 14 -8.96 8.81 2.38
N ALA A 15 -8.35 9.09 3.54
CA ALA A 15 -6.94 9.46 3.62
C ALA A 15 -6.04 8.26 3.29
N ASP A 16 -6.45 7.05 3.64
CA ASP A 16 -5.65 5.84 3.43
C ASP A 16 -5.51 5.52 1.94
N ALA A 17 -6.61 5.53 1.20
CA ALA A 17 -6.60 5.40 -0.25
C ALA A 17 -5.77 6.50 -0.92
N TYR A 18 -5.86 7.75 -0.45
CA TYR A 18 -5.09 8.86 -1.00
C TYR A 18 -3.57 8.66 -0.81
N ILE A 19 -3.15 8.25 0.39
CA ILE A 19 -1.74 7.97 0.70
C ILE A 19 -1.20 6.84 -0.20
N VAL A 20 -1.98 5.78 -0.39
CA VAL A 20 -1.56 4.65 -1.25
C VAL A 20 -1.44 5.05 -2.71
N ARG A 21 -2.40 5.83 -3.23
CA ARG A 21 -2.34 6.36 -4.61
C ARG A 21 -1.12 7.25 -4.81
N CYS A 22 -0.87 8.18 -3.88
CA CYS A 22 0.31 9.04 -3.92
C CYS A 22 1.61 8.22 -3.94
N GLY A 23 1.70 7.19 -3.08
CA GLY A 23 2.85 6.28 -3.06
C GLY A 23 3.05 5.53 -4.38
N LEU A 24 1.96 5.07 -5.01
CA LEU A 24 2.00 4.38 -6.29
C LEU A 24 2.42 5.29 -7.45
N GLU A 25 1.89 6.52 -7.50
CA GLU A 25 2.29 7.53 -8.49
C GLU A 25 3.79 7.84 -8.38
N LYS A 26 4.29 8.02 -7.16
CA LYS A 26 5.72 8.27 -6.90
C LYS A 26 6.58 7.04 -7.22
N ALA A 27 6.08 5.82 -7.07
CA ALA A 27 6.85 4.62 -7.37
C ALA A 27 7.26 4.49 -8.85
N ASN A 28 6.64 5.26 -9.75
CA ASN A 28 7.07 5.34 -11.15
C ASN A 28 8.30 6.24 -11.37
N SER A 29 8.54 7.20 -10.48
CA SER A 29 9.63 8.18 -10.62
C SER A 29 10.77 7.96 -9.63
N TYR A 30 10.52 7.21 -8.55
CA TYR A 30 11.49 6.99 -7.49
C TYR A 30 11.78 5.50 -7.32
N PRO A 31 13.05 5.11 -7.16
CA PRO A 31 13.45 3.70 -7.05
C PRO A 31 12.97 3.04 -5.76
N LEU A 32 12.65 3.84 -4.74
CA LEU A 32 12.16 3.38 -3.45
C LEU A 32 11.05 4.31 -2.96
N VAL A 33 9.87 3.74 -2.69
CA VAL A 33 8.79 4.42 -2.00
C VAL A 33 8.35 3.60 -0.80
N ALA A 34 8.27 4.25 0.36
CA ALA A 34 7.77 3.67 1.59
C ALA A 34 6.57 4.48 2.10
N ILE A 35 5.49 3.77 2.41
CA ILE A 35 4.30 4.32 3.07
C ILE A 35 4.42 4.00 4.55
N THR A 36 4.32 5.03 5.39
CA THR A 36 4.36 4.89 6.85
C THR A 36 2.96 5.13 7.42
N ALA A 37 2.39 4.14 8.11
CA ALA A 37 1.15 4.34 8.84
C ALA A 37 0.94 3.28 9.93
N GLN A 38 -0.16 3.39 10.65
CA GLN A 38 -0.54 2.45 11.70
C GLN A 38 -1.61 1.45 11.27
N GLY A 39 -2.52 1.88 10.37
CA GLY A 39 -3.61 1.07 9.86
C GLY A 39 -3.16 -0.21 9.14
N VAL A 40 -3.93 -1.27 9.28
CA VAL A 40 -3.70 -2.57 8.62
C VAL A 40 -4.33 -2.66 7.23
N ASP A 41 -5.39 -1.89 7.02
CA ASP A 41 -5.98 -1.53 5.72
C ASP A 41 -4.93 -1.06 4.71
N LEU A 42 -3.94 -0.30 5.17
CA LEU A 42 -2.83 0.18 4.36
C LEU A 42 -1.81 -0.89 3.95
N VAL A 43 -1.92 -2.12 4.45
CA VAL A 43 -1.21 -3.28 3.87
C VAL A 43 -1.99 -3.84 2.68
N VAL A 44 -3.32 -3.89 2.79
CA VAL A 44 -4.20 -4.51 1.79
C VAL A 44 -4.36 -3.62 0.56
N LEU A 45 -4.55 -2.32 0.76
CA LEU A 45 -4.76 -1.35 -0.32
C LEU A 45 -3.60 -1.33 -1.34
N PRO A 46 -2.32 -1.19 -0.96
CA PRO A 46 -1.21 -1.23 -1.92
C PRO A 46 -1.09 -2.57 -2.66
N ILE A 47 -1.45 -3.68 -2.01
CA ILE A 47 -1.43 -4.99 -2.64
C ILE A 47 -2.50 -5.08 -3.74
N ALA A 48 -3.68 -4.52 -3.49
CA ALA A 48 -4.75 -4.50 -4.48
C ALA A 48 -4.46 -3.51 -5.62
N LEU A 49 -3.92 -2.33 -5.31
CA LEU A 49 -3.76 -1.21 -6.25
C LEU A 49 -2.45 -1.26 -7.06
N ALA A 50 -1.35 -1.72 -6.49
CA ALA A 50 -0.06 -1.63 -7.16
C ALA A 50 0.01 -2.59 -8.37
N SER A 51 0.83 -2.30 -9.38
CA SER A 51 1.12 -3.26 -10.45
C SER A 51 1.97 -4.42 -9.91
N PRO A 52 2.05 -5.57 -10.62
CA PRO A 52 2.96 -6.66 -10.26
C PRO A 52 4.45 -6.26 -10.25
N GLU A 53 4.79 -5.22 -11.01
CA GLU A 53 6.16 -4.73 -11.21
C GLU A 53 6.56 -3.70 -10.17
N SER A 54 5.61 -2.85 -9.74
CA SER A 54 5.85 -1.86 -8.69
C SER A 54 6.01 -2.53 -7.32
N ASN A 55 7.08 -2.19 -6.61
CA ASN A 55 7.32 -2.64 -5.25
C ASN A 55 7.29 -1.47 -4.27
N ILE A 56 6.14 -1.26 -3.65
CA ILE A 56 5.96 -0.31 -2.56
C ILE A 56 6.20 -1.02 -1.24
N TYR A 57 6.90 -0.35 -0.34
CA TYR A 57 7.12 -0.79 1.02
C TYR A 57 6.12 -0.15 1.97
N PHE A 58 5.59 -0.92 2.91
CA PHE A 58 4.75 -0.41 3.98
C PHE A 58 5.45 -0.61 5.32
N ILE A 59 5.58 0.48 6.09
CA ILE A 59 6.13 0.45 7.43
C ILE A 59 4.98 0.63 8.40
N LYS A 60 4.65 -0.44 9.12
CA LYS A 60 3.68 -0.38 10.21
C LYS A 60 4.37 0.15 11.47
N ARG A 61 3.90 1.29 11.98
CA ARG A 61 4.26 1.76 13.34
C ARG A 61 3.29 1.18 14.37
N GLY A 62 3.80 0.36 15.30
CA GLY A 62 3.04 -0.10 16.46
C GLY A 62 2.80 1.02 17.48
N ASN A 63 1.72 0.89 18.26
CA ASN A 63 1.43 1.78 19.41
C ASN A 63 2.28 1.47 20.64
N GLU A 64 2.81 0.26 20.73
CA GLU A 64 3.69 -0.17 21.81
C GLU A 64 5.15 -0.07 21.37
N LYS A 65 6.07 0.02 22.34
CA LYS A 65 7.54 -0.06 22.17
C LYS A 65 7.94 -1.38 21.49
N GLY A 66 7.70 -1.47 20.19
CA GLY A 66 7.90 -2.65 19.38
C GLY A 66 8.43 -2.26 18.00
N GLU A 67 9.20 -3.18 17.44
CA GLU A 67 9.90 -3.02 16.18
C GLU A 67 8.96 -2.65 15.02
N ALA A 68 9.36 -1.66 14.22
CA ALA A 68 8.64 -1.30 13.01
C ALA A 68 8.70 -2.48 12.02
N LYS A 69 7.53 -2.93 11.56
CA LYS A 69 7.45 -4.04 10.59
C LYS A 69 7.39 -3.50 9.18
N LEU A 70 8.30 -3.96 8.34
CA LEU A 70 8.38 -3.64 6.91
C LEU A 70 7.72 -4.73 6.08
N PHE A 71 6.79 -4.33 5.22
CA PHE A 71 6.07 -5.19 4.29
C PHE A 71 6.39 -4.79 2.86
N SER A 72 6.66 -5.76 1.99
CA SER A 72 6.84 -5.54 0.55
C SER A 72 5.61 -6.04 -0.20
N THR A 73 4.98 -5.15 -0.95
CA THR A 73 3.85 -5.49 -1.82
C THR A 73 4.21 -6.60 -2.81
N ARG A 74 5.39 -6.54 -3.43
CA ARG A 74 5.87 -7.58 -4.37
C ARG A 74 6.01 -8.94 -3.69
N LYS A 75 6.60 -9.00 -2.49
CA LYS A 75 6.77 -10.25 -1.73
C LYS A 75 5.43 -10.83 -1.31
N ILE A 76 4.49 -9.98 -0.88
CA ILE A 76 3.16 -10.44 -0.48
C ILE A 76 2.37 -10.95 -1.68
N LYS A 77 2.35 -10.21 -2.80
CA LYS A 77 1.67 -10.62 -4.04
C LYS A 77 2.13 -12.00 -4.52
N LYS A 78 3.45 -12.23 -4.57
CA LYS A 78 4.00 -13.56 -4.94
C LYS A 78 3.46 -14.67 -4.04
N ARG A 79 3.30 -14.40 -2.74
CA ARG A 79 2.84 -15.39 -1.76
C ARG A 79 1.32 -15.60 -1.75
N THR A 80 0.53 -14.58 -2.07
CA THR A 80 -0.95 -14.61 -1.93
C THR A 80 -1.73 -14.67 -3.24
N PHE A 81 -1.16 -14.25 -4.37
CA PHE A 81 -1.90 -14.14 -5.64
C PHE A 81 -1.38 -15.03 -6.75
N PHE A 82 -0.12 -15.46 -6.66
CA PHE A 82 0.56 -16.24 -7.70
C PHE A 82 0.92 -17.64 -7.24
N SER A 83 0.46 -18.07 -6.06
CA SER A 83 0.60 -19.46 -5.61
C SER A 83 -0.48 -20.32 -6.30
N PRO A 84 -0.11 -21.31 -7.13
CA PRO A 84 -1.08 -22.18 -7.79
C PRO A 84 -1.91 -23.01 -6.80
N SER A 85 -1.41 -23.20 -5.58
CA SER A 85 -2.06 -24.01 -4.54
C SER A 85 -3.04 -23.22 -3.66
N HIS A 86 -3.10 -21.89 -3.78
CA HIS A 86 -3.93 -21.03 -2.92
C HIS A 86 -4.55 -19.89 -3.74
N PRO A 87 -5.78 -20.04 -4.24
CA PRO A 87 -6.44 -18.96 -4.97
C PRO A 87 -6.65 -17.73 -4.07
N PRO A 88 -6.63 -16.51 -4.63
CA PRO A 88 -6.85 -15.29 -3.87
C PRO A 88 -8.24 -15.31 -3.22
N SER A 89 -8.33 -14.81 -1.98
CA SER A 89 -9.59 -14.80 -1.25
C SER A 89 -10.68 -13.98 -1.98
N PRO A 90 -11.97 -14.27 -1.74
CA PRO A 90 -13.07 -13.52 -2.35
C PRO A 90 -12.99 -12.00 -2.12
N CYS A 91 -12.50 -11.55 -0.95
CA CYS A 91 -12.32 -10.12 -0.67
C CYS A 91 -11.25 -9.48 -1.57
N ILE A 92 -10.17 -10.22 -1.85
CA ILE A 92 -9.08 -9.78 -2.71
C ILE A 92 -9.53 -9.77 -4.19
N GLN A 93 -10.32 -10.77 -4.60
CA GLN A 93 -10.92 -10.81 -5.94
C GLN A 93 -11.94 -9.68 -6.13
N TRP A 94 -12.77 -9.42 -5.13
CA TRP A 94 -13.74 -8.32 -5.13
C TRP A 94 -13.04 -6.96 -5.19
N LEU A 95 -11.98 -6.75 -4.40
CA LEU A 95 -11.19 -5.52 -4.45
C LEU A 95 -10.58 -5.29 -5.84
N ARG A 96 -10.02 -6.33 -6.47
CA ARG A 96 -9.49 -6.23 -7.85
C ARG A 96 -10.53 -5.77 -8.86
N HIS A 97 -11.74 -6.35 -8.81
CA HIS A 97 -12.80 -6.04 -9.76
C HIS A 97 -13.35 -4.62 -9.61
N ASN A 98 -13.42 -4.11 -8.37
CA ASN A 98 -14.02 -2.78 -8.10
C ASN A 98 -13.01 -1.63 -8.26
N ILE A 99 -11.72 -1.90 -8.14
CA ILE A 99 -10.67 -0.90 -8.32
C ILE A 99 -10.41 -0.62 -9.80
N SER A 100 -10.59 -1.60 -10.69
CA SER A 100 -10.38 -1.43 -12.14
C SER A 100 -11.33 -0.44 -12.83
N TYR A 101 -12.31 0.11 -12.11
CA TYR A 101 -13.27 1.12 -12.59
C TYR A 101 -13.03 2.54 -12.02
N LEU A 102 -11.96 2.73 -11.24
CA LEU A 102 -11.46 4.03 -10.77
C LEU A 102 -10.23 4.45 -11.58
#